data_AF-A0A1V4J6V8-F1
#
_entry.id   AF-A0A1V4J6V8-F1
#
_cell.length_a   1.000
_cell.length_b   1.000
_cell.length_c   1.000
_cell.angle_alpha   90.00
_cell.angle_beta   90.00
_cell.angle_gamma   90.00
#
_symmetry.space_group_name_H-M   'P 1'
#
loop_
_entity.id
_entity.type
_entity.pdbx_description
1 polymer ?
#
loop_
_entity_poly.entity_id
_entity_poly.type
_entity_poly.pdbx_seq_one_letter_code
_entity_poly.pdbx_strand_id
1 'polypeptide(L)'
;MGDSTRVAVQGAGGANSPLRAGGGQGLAGERCPGGDSPAAAPPAPPAIREEEEEEDAPGTGLERRGQSGPGERDACRAWGTLCWGCQSKSRVEQSAMAQPKGTVVLAYSGGLDTSCILVWLKEQGYDVVTYLANIGQKEDFEAARKKALALGAKKVYIEDISKEFVEEFIWPAVQANALYEDRYLLGTALARPCIARKLVDIAQREGAQYVAHGATGKGNDQVRFELTCYALCPNIKVVAPWRLPEFYQRFPGRCELMDYAKNHGIPVPVTPQTPWSMDENLMHISYEAGILENPKNPAPPGLYTKTRDPATSPDCPDVLEIEFERGVPVKVTNAGDGSTCSSALELFMYLNDIAGKHGVGRIDIVENRFVGMKSRGIYETPAGTILYHAHLDIEAFTMDREVRKIKQGLALKFSELVYNGFWHSPECEFLRHCIARSQEGVTGTVRLSVFKGQVYVLGRESPRSLYNEELVSMNVQGDYEPADATGFININSLRLKEYHRLQSKVTVKQDE
;
A
#
# COMPACT_ATOMS: atom_id res chain seq x y z
N MET A 1 -52.77 -58.53 -0.04
CA MET A 1 -53.59 -57.46 -0.64
C MET A 1 -52.57 -56.39 -1.08
N GLY A 2 -51.95 -56.44 -2.27
CA GLY A 2 -52.53 -56.35 -3.63
C GLY A 2 -53.01 -54.90 -3.83
N ASP A 3 -52.55 -54.04 -4.74
CA ASP A 3 -51.90 -54.09 -6.07
C ASP A 3 -51.15 -52.74 -6.26
N SER A 4 -50.02 -52.52 -6.96
CA SER A 4 -49.51 -52.90 -8.29
C SER A 4 -50.35 -52.46 -9.49
N THR A 5 -49.91 -51.42 -10.21
CA THR A 5 -50.03 -51.43 -11.68
C THR A 5 -48.88 -50.65 -12.34
N ARG A 6 -47.96 -51.41 -12.93
CA ARG A 6 -47.13 -51.02 -14.08
C ARG A 6 -47.99 -51.07 -15.34
N VAL A 7 -47.70 -50.21 -16.31
CA VAL A 7 -47.67 -50.62 -17.73
C VAL A 7 -46.38 -50.09 -18.35
N ALA A 8 -45.61 -51.03 -18.89
CA ALA A 8 -44.52 -50.83 -19.83
C ALA A 8 -44.97 -51.37 -21.20
N VAL A 9 -44.25 -50.99 -22.27
CA VAL A 9 -43.89 -51.76 -23.49
C VAL A 9 -43.41 -50.71 -24.53
N GLN A 10 -42.11 -50.59 -24.80
CA GLN A 10 -41.28 -51.35 -25.78
C GLN A 10 -41.78 -51.17 -27.23
N GLY A 11 -41.03 -50.52 -28.12
CA GLY A 11 -39.92 -51.07 -28.90
C GLY A 11 -40.28 -50.89 -30.40
N ALA A 12 -39.42 -50.91 -31.41
CA ALA A 12 -37.99 -51.17 -31.56
C ALA A 12 -37.61 -50.85 -33.03
N GLY A 13 -36.30 -50.69 -33.28
CA GLY A 13 -35.65 -50.99 -34.58
C GLY A 13 -35.55 -49.83 -35.57
N GLY A 14 -34.41 -49.52 -36.20
CA GLY A 14 -33.12 -50.19 -36.20
C GLY A 14 -32.39 -49.97 -37.53
N ALA A 15 -31.07 -49.89 -37.43
CA ALA A 15 -30.07 -50.34 -38.41
C ALA A 15 -29.58 -49.40 -39.55
N ASN A 16 -28.31 -49.03 -39.39
CA ASN A 16 -27.17 -49.39 -40.26
C ASN A 16 -26.92 -48.68 -41.61
N SER A 17 -25.80 -47.94 -41.60
CA SER A 17 -24.53 -48.31 -42.28
C SER A 17 -24.00 -47.41 -43.42
N PRO A 18 -22.67 -47.42 -43.64
CA PRO A 18 -21.86 -46.27 -44.05
C PRO A 18 -21.24 -46.44 -45.45
N LEU A 19 -20.33 -45.54 -45.89
CA LEU A 19 -19.03 -45.85 -46.52
C LEU A 19 -18.30 -44.60 -47.09
N ARG A 20 -16.99 -44.52 -46.76
CA ARG A 20 -15.78 -44.21 -47.57
C ARG A 20 -15.69 -42.89 -48.40
N ALA A 21 -14.52 -42.37 -48.76
CA ALA A 21 -13.10 -42.46 -48.39
C ALA A 21 -12.30 -41.61 -49.41
N GLY A 22 -11.09 -41.19 -49.03
CA GLY A 22 -10.01 -40.74 -49.93
C GLY A 22 -9.54 -39.33 -49.56
N GLY A 23 -8.29 -39.04 -49.23
CA GLY A 23 -7.03 -39.78 -49.32
C GLY A 23 -5.96 -38.83 -49.89
N GLY A 24 -4.76 -38.78 -49.28
CA GLY A 24 -3.54 -38.34 -49.98
C GLY A 24 -2.81 -37.09 -49.44
N GLN A 25 -1.82 -37.36 -48.57
CA GLN A 25 -0.43 -36.85 -48.50
C GLN A 25 0.02 -35.63 -49.35
N GLY A 26 0.93 -34.81 -48.78
CA GLY A 26 1.92 -34.07 -49.59
C GLY A 26 2.60 -32.89 -48.89
N LEU A 27 3.92 -32.98 -48.75
CA LEU A 27 4.85 -32.05 -48.10
C LEU A 27 5.19 -30.81 -48.96
N ALA A 28 5.58 -29.74 -48.25
CA ALA A 28 6.62 -28.75 -48.55
C ALA A 28 6.61 -27.93 -49.87
N GLY A 29 6.81 -26.62 -49.70
CA GLY A 29 7.72 -25.87 -50.57
C GLY A 29 7.13 -24.73 -51.39
N GLU A 30 7.60 -23.54 -51.06
CA GLU A 30 7.92 -22.43 -51.98
C GLU A 30 6.87 -21.36 -52.38
N ARG A 31 7.38 -20.11 -52.21
CA ARG A 31 7.12 -18.85 -52.93
C ARG A 31 6.00 -17.93 -52.45
N CYS A 32 6.43 -16.92 -51.70
CA CYS A 32 5.81 -15.59 -51.68
C CYS A 32 6.04 -14.86 -53.01
N PRO A 33 5.06 -14.08 -53.52
CA PRO A 33 5.34 -12.92 -54.33
C PRO A 33 5.33 -11.65 -53.46
N GLY A 34 6.35 -10.83 -53.65
CA GLY A 34 6.48 -9.53 -53.03
C GLY A 34 5.45 -8.51 -53.53
N GLY A 35 5.29 -7.47 -52.72
CA GLY A 35 4.53 -6.26 -53.01
C GLY A 35 4.98 -5.17 -52.05
N ASP A 36 5.98 -4.42 -52.49
CA ASP A 36 6.53 -3.24 -51.83
C ASP A 36 5.53 -2.07 -51.82
N SER A 37 5.39 -1.41 -50.68
CA SER A 37 5.37 0.06 -50.58
C SER A 37 5.60 0.52 -49.12
N PRO A 38 6.39 1.56 -48.87
CA PRO A 38 6.94 1.88 -47.55
C PRO A 38 5.97 2.76 -46.73
N ALA A 39 5.82 2.43 -45.44
CA ALA A 39 5.20 3.31 -44.47
C ALA A 39 6.21 4.39 -44.02
N ALA A 40 5.79 5.66 -44.15
CA ALA A 40 6.56 6.82 -43.76
C ALA A 40 6.75 6.90 -42.23
N ALA A 41 7.97 7.22 -41.79
CA ALA A 41 8.31 7.50 -40.41
C ALA A 41 7.79 8.88 -39.96
N PRO A 42 7.44 9.07 -38.68
CA PRO A 42 7.05 10.39 -38.15
C PRO A 42 8.29 11.31 -38.01
N PRO A 43 8.11 12.65 -38.14
CA PRO A 43 9.23 13.58 -38.06
C PRO A 43 9.74 13.74 -36.61
N ALA A 44 11.06 13.93 -36.50
CA ALA A 44 11.77 14.23 -35.27
C ALA A 44 11.48 15.67 -34.77
N PRO A 45 11.57 15.94 -33.46
CA PRO A 45 11.44 17.29 -32.92
C PRO A 45 12.66 18.16 -33.30
N PRO A 46 12.51 19.49 -33.43
CA PRO A 46 13.60 20.36 -33.84
C PRO A 46 14.67 20.50 -32.76
N ALA A 47 15.93 20.55 -33.22
CA ALA A 47 17.11 20.78 -32.41
C ALA A 47 17.13 22.23 -31.86
N ILE A 48 17.39 22.35 -30.56
CA ILE A 48 17.69 23.62 -29.91
C ILE A 48 19.11 24.02 -30.33
N ARG A 49 19.22 25.17 -30.99
CA ARG A 49 20.51 25.85 -31.24
C ARG A 49 20.93 26.53 -29.94
N GLU A 50 22.12 26.20 -29.46
CA GLU A 50 22.85 27.02 -28.51
C GLU A 50 23.41 28.22 -29.28
N GLU A 51 22.93 29.42 -28.95
CA GLU A 51 23.55 30.68 -29.35
C GLU A 51 24.42 31.16 -28.18
N GLU A 52 25.70 31.34 -28.47
CA GLU A 52 26.67 32.07 -27.65
C GLU A 52 26.31 33.56 -27.69
N GLU A 53 26.13 34.18 -26.52
CA GLU A 53 26.25 35.64 -26.37
C GLU A 53 27.14 35.95 -25.16
N GLU A 54 28.21 36.68 -25.46
CA GLU A 54 29.22 37.24 -24.58
C GLU A 54 28.88 38.73 -24.31
N GLU A 55 29.28 39.21 -23.12
CA GLU A 55 29.43 40.61 -22.69
C GLU A 55 28.17 41.51 -22.56
N ASP A 56 27.83 41.95 -21.34
CA ASP A 56 28.36 43.21 -20.79
C ASP A 56 27.77 43.53 -19.40
N ALA A 57 28.61 44.05 -18.52
CA ALA A 57 28.23 44.56 -17.19
C ALA A 57 28.49 46.07 -17.12
N PRO A 58 27.69 46.84 -16.35
CA PRO A 58 28.16 48.08 -15.76
C PRO A 58 28.24 47.98 -14.24
N GLY A 59 29.40 48.35 -13.72
CA GLY A 59 29.69 48.38 -12.28
C GLY A 59 29.31 49.69 -11.59
N THR A 60 29.40 49.64 -10.26
CA THR A 60 29.82 50.67 -9.28
C THR A 60 30.02 49.88 -7.98
N GLY A 61 31.13 49.87 -7.23
CA GLY A 61 32.16 50.86 -6.97
C GLY A 61 32.15 51.15 -5.45
N LEU A 62 33.13 50.68 -4.68
CA LEU A 62 33.90 51.47 -3.70
C LEU A 62 34.94 50.63 -2.93
N GLU A 63 36.20 50.97 -3.20
CA GLU A 63 37.41 51.06 -2.35
C GLU A 63 37.44 50.49 -0.92
N ARG A 64 38.52 49.78 -0.55
CA ARG A 64 39.75 50.41 -0.01
C ARG A 64 40.93 49.44 0.18
N ARG A 65 42.10 50.06 0.02
CA ARG A 65 43.50 49.59 0.01
C ARG A 65 43.98 48.80 1.23
N GLY A 66 44.97 47.94 0.99
CA GLY A 66 45.90 47.42 1.99
C GLY A 66 46.97 46.49 1.41
N GLN A 67 47.98 47.06 0.76
CA GLN A 67 49.32 46.48 0.47
C GLN A 67 49.97 45.96 1.78
N SER A 68 50.92 45.03 1.87
CA SER A 68 51.88 44.39 0.97
C SER A 68 52.72 43.40 1.81
N GLY A 69 53.25 42.34 1.19
CA GLY A 69 54.59 41.83 1.52
C GLY A 69 54.72 40.31 1.75
N PRO A 70 55.85 39.69 1.32
CA PRO A 70 55.91 38.33 0.76
C PRO A 70 56.52 37.32 1.76
N GLY A 71 56.73 36.03 1.54
CA GLY A 71 56.66 35.10 0.41
C GLY A 71 57.61 33.91 0.72
N GLU A 72 57.34 32.76 0.11
CA GLU A 72 58.30 31.67 -0.23
C GLU A 72 58.88 30.83 0.93
N ARG A 73 58.57 29.52 1.03
CA ARG A 73 58.97 28.32 0.24
C ARG A 73 60.23 27.61 0.80
N ASP A 74 60.02 26.30 0.97
CA ASP A 74 60.95 25.18 0.73
C ASP A 74 61.99 24.67 1.75
N ALA A 75 61.79 23.38 2.06
CA ALA A 75 62.74 22.26 1.94
C ALA A 75 63.77 21.94 3.05
N CYS A 76 63.49 20.81 3.74
CA CYS A 76 64.28 19.57 3.78
C CYS A 76 65.81 19.62 4.04
N ARG A 77 66.22 19.11 5.22
CA ARG A 77 67.05 17.89 5.49
C ARG A 77 67.90 18.04 6.76
N ALA A 78 67.86 17.04 7.65
CA ALA A 78 68.99 16.15 7.99
C ALA A 78 69.02 15.66 9.46
N TRP A 79 68.80 14.35 9.65
CA TRP A 79 69.56 13.35 10.43
C TRP A 79 69.99 13.63 11.88
N GLY A 80 69.60 12.73 12.81
CA GLY A 80 70.22 12.61 14.14
C GLY A 80 69.48 11.71 15.14
N THR A 81 69.72 10.40 15.05
CA THR A 81 69.77 9.33 16.07
C THR A 81 69.36 9.65 17.53
N LEU A 82 68.44 8.88 18.14
CA LEU A 82 68.70 7.88 19.20
C LEU A 82 67.40 7.30 19.84
N CYS A 83 67.47 6.00 20.14
CA CYS A 83 66.58 5.17 20.96
C CYS A 83 65.90 5.87 22.17
N TRP A 84 64.70 5.44 22.52
CA TRP A 84 64.40 4.69 23.76
C TRP A 84 62.93 4.24 23.76
N GLY A 85 62.69 2.98 24.12
CA GLY A 85 61.38 2.33 24.07
C GLY A 85 60.37 2.91 25.06
N CYS A 86 59.10 2.87 24.68
CA CYS A 86 57.99 3.06 25.61
C CYS A 86 56.94 1.97 25.38
N GLN A 87 56.65 1.24 26.45
CA GLN A 87 55.70 0.14 26.54
C GLN A 87 54.29 0.61 26.15
N SER A 88 53.67 -0.12 25.22
CA SER A 88 52.25 -0.02 24.92
C SER A 88 51.44 -0.57 26.10
N LYS A 89 51.02 0.31 27.01
CA LYS A 89 49.89 0.00 27.90
C LYS A 89 48.62 0.11 27.08
N SER A 90 48.01 -1.04 26.82
CA SER A 90 46.65 -1.19 26.31
C SER A 90 45.68 -0.44 27.24
N ARG A 91 45.22 0.72 26.77
CA ARG A 91 44.11 1.45 27.39
C ARG A 91 42.84 0.75 26.94
N VAL A 92 42.32 -0.14 27.77
CA VAL A 92 40.92 -0.58 27.67
C VAL A 92 40.09 0.68 27.90
N GLU A 93 39.48 1.20 26.83
CA GLU A 93 38.48 2.26 26.93
C GLU A 93 37.28 1.70 27.70
N GLN A 94 37.25 1.97 29.00
CA GLN A 94 36.03 1.88 29.78
C GLN A 94 35.06 2.92 29.21
N SER A 95 34.06 2.44 28.47
CA SER A 95 32.90 3.22 28.03
C SER A 95 32.37 4.04 29.21
N ALA A 96 32.50 5.36 29.13
CA ALA A 96 31.85 6.27 30.07
C ALA A 96 30.35 5.98 30.04
N MET A 97 29.77 5.56 31.16
CA MET A 97 28.32 5.40 31.27
C MET A 97 27.69 6.77 30.99
N ALA A 98 26.93 6.86 29.90
CA ALA A 98 26.16 8.05 29.57
C ALA A 98 25.22 8.40 30.73
N GLN A 99 25.05 9.69 31.01
CA GLN A 99 24.09 10.16 32.01
C GLN A 99 22.67 9.66 31.66
N PRO A 100 21.88 9.22 32.63
CA PRO A 100 20.54 8.68 32.38
C PRO A 100 19.64 9.75 31.74
N LYS A 101 19.12 9.47 30.54
CA LYS A 101 18.31 10.41 29.75
C LYS A 101 16.80 10.31 30.00
N GLY A 102 16.34 9.20 30.60
CA GLY A 102 14.94 8.90 30.86
C GLY A 102 14.46 7.62 30.16
N THR A 103 13.16 7.35 30.23
CA THR A 103 12.55 6.16 29.63
C THR A 103 12.07 6.45 28.21
N VAL A 104 12.37 5.53 27.29
CA VAL A 104 11.91 5.56 25.88
C VAL A 104 11.12 4.30 25.56
N VAL A 105 9.96 4.46 24.92
CA VAL A 105 9.21 3.33 24.36
C VAL A 105 9.55 3.19 22.88
N LEU A 106 10.20 2.08 22.51
CA LEU A 106 10.60 1.77 21.14
C LEU A 106 9.55 0.87 20.48
N ALA A 107 8.97 1.33 19.36
CA ALA A 107 8.26 0.45 18.43
C ALA A 107 9.26 -0.55 17.82
N TYR A 108 9.16 -1.80 18.25
CA TYR A 108 10.17 -2.84 18.03
C TYR A 108 9.59 -3.99 17.20
N SER A 109 10.31 -4.39 16.16
CA SER A 109 9.90 -5.47 15.24
C SER A 109 10.76 -6.73 15.34
N GLY A 110 11.82 -6.73 16.16
CA GLY A 110 12.77 -7.86 16.20
C GLY A 110 13.73 -7.96 15.01
N GLY A 111 13.53 -7.14 13.97
CA GLY A 111 14.42 -7.02 12.82
C GLY A 111 15.79 -6.42 13.17
N LEU A 112 16.70 -6.38 12.18
CA LEU A 112 18.06 -5.86 12.35
C LEU A 112 18.04 -4.42 12.88
N ASP A 113 17.37 -3.51 12.18
CA ASP A 113 17.32 -2.07 12.49
C ASP A 113 16.84 -1.80 13.91
N THR A 114 15.68 -2.33 14.29
CA THR A 114 15.10 -2.08 15.63
C THR A 114 15.88 -2.78 16.75
N SER A 115 16.57 -3.90 16.46
CA SER A 115 17.50 -4.54 17.40
C SER A 115 18.75 -3.69 17.64
N CYS A 116 19.35 -3.15 16.57
CA CYS A 116 20.49 -2.24 16.68
C CYS A 116 20.10 -0.94 17.37
N ILE A 117 18.91 -0.39 17.06
CA ILE A 117 18.37 0.82 17.71
C ILE A 117 18.15 0.59 19.20
N LEU A 118 17.62 -0.57 19.62
CA LEU A 118 17.46 -0.91 21.03
C LEU A 118 18.79 -0.82 21.78
N VAL A 119 19.83 -1.49 21.27
CA VAL A 119 21.16 -1.50 21.90
C VAL A 119 21.78 -0.10 21.87
N TRP A 120 21.66 0.61 20.74
CA TRP A 120 22.18 1.96 20.60
C TRP A 120 21.51 2.94 21.57
N LEU A 121 20.19 2.90 21.74
CA LEU A 121 19.47 3.73 22.72
C LEU A 121 19.95 3.45 24.15
N LYS A 122 20.25 2.19 24.47
CA LYS A 122 20.85 1.83 25.76
C LYS A 122 22.24 2.44 25.92
N GLU A 123 23.10 2.38 24.90
CA GLU A 123 24.41 3.06 24.90
C GLU A 123 24.29 4.57 25.09
N GLN A 124 23.22 5.17 24.56
CA GLN A 124 22.93 6.60 24.72
C GLN A 124 22.40 6.99 26.12
N GLY A 125 22.20 6.02 27.03
CA GLY A 125 21.75 6.24 28.40
C GLY A 125 20.23 6.24 28.60
N TYR A 126 19.46 5.66 27.68
CA TYR A 126 18.01 5.49 27.85
C TYR A 126 17.63 4.18 28.54
N ASP A 127 16.61 4.24 29.38
CA ASP A 127 15.87 3.06 29.82
C ASP A 127 14.89 2.65 28.71
N VAL A 128 15.19 1.58 27.97
CA VAL A 128 14.40 1.20 26.78
C VAL A 128 13.30 0.21 27.17
N VAL A 129 12.04 0.62 26.98
CA VAL A 129 10.87 -0.26 26.94
C VAL A 129 10.59 -0.60 25.48
N THR A 130 10.40 -1.86 25.13
CA THR A 130 10.03 -2.24 23.76
C THR A 130 8.55 -2.56 23.65
N TYR A 131 7.99 -2.21 22.50
CA TYR A 131 6.60 -2.48 22.14
C TYR A 131 6.57 -3.23 20.81
N LEU A 132 6.08 -4.47 20.84
CA LEU A 132 5.74 -5.26 19.66
C LEU A 132 4.23 -5.20 19.42
N ALA A 133 3.85 -4.67 18.26
CA ALA A 133 2.46 -4.66 17.83
C ALA A 133 2.16 -5.94 17.04
N ASN A 134 1.33 -6.83 17.58
CA ASN A 134 0.73 -7.88 16.77
C ASN A 134 -0.46 -7.27 16.02
N ILE A 135 -0.27 -7.06 14.72
CA ILE A 135 -1.27 -6.49 13.80
C ILE A 135 -1.56 -7.48 12.65
N GLY A 136 -1.38 -8.78 12.91
CA GLY A 136 -1.69 -9.88 11.99
C GLY A 136 -0.51 -10.37 11.14
N GLN A 137 0.71 -9.91 11.40
CA GLN A 137 1.91 -10.46 10.78
C GLN A 137 2.30 -11.83 11.37
N LYS A 138 2.97 -12.67 10.57
CA LYS A 138 3.39 -14.01 11.00
C LYS A 138 4.78 -13.97 11.63
N GLU A 139 4.84 -13.67 12.91
CA GLU A 139 6.09 -13.58 13.68
C GLU A 139 6.07 -14.46 14.94
N ASP A 140 7.25 -14.93 15.37
CA ASP A 140 7.43 -15.52 16.69
C ASP A 140 7.64 -14.40 17.72
N PHE A 141 6.52 -13.85 18.21
CA PHE A 141 6.51 -12.76 19.18
C PHE A 141 7.24 -13.10 20.48
N GLU A 142 7.21 -14.37 20.91
CA GLU A 142 7.88 -14.78 22.14
C GLU A 142 9.39 -14.94 21.95
N ALA A 143 9.86 -15.39 20.78
CA ALA A 143 11.28 -15.30 20.43
C ALA A 143 11.74 -13.84 20.35
N ALA A 144 10.93 -12.95 19.76
CA ALA A 144 11.22 -11.53 19.69
C ALA A 144 11.28 -10.87 21.08
N ARG A 145 10.41 -11.28 22.01
CA ARG A 145 10.44 -10.88 23.44
C ARG A 145 11.75 -11.28 24.09
N LYS A 146 12.11 -12.57 23.99
CA LYS A 146 13.35 -13.10 24.57
C LYS A 146 14.57 -12.37 24.00
N LYS A 147 14.57 -12.11 22.68
CA LYS A 147 15.60 -11.30 22.02
C LYS A 147 15.67 -9.89 22.60
N ALA A 148 14.56 -9.16 22.69
CA ALA A 148 14.56 -7.80 23.24
C ALA A 148 15.09 -7.73 24.67
N LEU A 149 14.67 -8.66 25.53
CA LEU A 149 15.18 -8.77 26.91
C LEU A 149 16.68 -9.08 26.95
N ALA A 150 17.15 -10.01 26.12
CA ALA A 150 18.57 -10.36 26.03
C ALA A 150 19.44 -9.18 25.56
N LEU A 151 18.90 -8.30 24.72
CA LEU A 151 19.57 -7.07 24.26
C LEU A 151 19.57 -5.95 25.33
N GLY A 152 18.78 -6.11 26.39
CA GLY A 152 18.73 -5.20 27.53
C GLY A 152 17.52 -4.26 27.55
N ALA A 153 16.40 -4.63 26.92
CA ALA A 153 15.13 -3.95 27.16
C ALA A 153 14.73 -4.09 28.64
N LYS A 154 14.34 -2.98 29.26
CA LYS A 154 13.84 -2.92 30.64
C LYS A 154 12.52 -3.67 30.80
N LYS A 155 11.66 -3.57 29.79
CA LYS A 155 10.33 -4.19 29.74
C LYS A 155 9.91 -4.40 28.29
N VAL A 156 9.07 -5.41 28.04
CA VAL A 156 8.55 -5.74 26.71
C VAL A 156 7.03 -5.83 26.76
N TYR A 157 6.37 -5.00 25.97
CA TYR A 157 4.94 -5.08 25.67
C TYR A 157 4.72 -5.81 24.36
N ILE A 158 3.78 -6.75 24.36
CA ILE A 158 3.25 -7.37 23.14
C ILE A 158 1.75 -7.15 23.20
N GLU A 159 1.22 -6.34 22.30
CA GLU A 159 -0.20 -6.02 22.25
C GLU A 159 -0.78 -6.59 20.96
N ASP A 160 -1.84 -7.39 21.08
CA ASP A 160 -2.64 -7.79 19.93
C ASP A 160 -3.67 -6.71 19.63
N ILE A 161 -3.41 -5.98 18.54
CA ILE A 161 -4.25 -4.90 18.04
C ILE A 161 -4.92 -5.27 16.73
N SER A 162 -4.96 -6.56 16.37
CA SER A 162 -5.48 -7.04 15.08
C SER A 162 -6.97 -6.76 14.92
N LYS A 163 -7.76 -6.97 15.99
CA LYS A 163 -9.20 -6.68 15.98
C LYS A 163 -9.46 -5.17 15.86
N GLU A 164 -8.78 -4.38 16.67
CA GLU A 164 -8.84 -2.91 16.64
C GLU A 164 -8.45 -2.37 15.25
N PHE A 165 -7.43 -2.95 14.62
CA PHE A 165 -7.01 -2.60 13.28
C PHE A 165 -8.14 -2.81 12.24
N VAL A 166 -8.82 -3.95 12.29
CA VAL A 166 -9.96 -4.22 11.39
C VAL A 166 -11.10 -3.24 11.65
N GLU A 167 -11.54 -3.14 12.89
CA GLU A 167 -12.78 -2.43 13.25
C GLU A 167 -12.65 -0.91 13.13
N GLU A 168 -11.50 -0.35 13.52
CA GLU A 168 -11.34 1.11 13.62
C GLU A 168 -10.53 1.72 12.47
N PHE A 169 -9.82 0.92 11.67
CA PHE A 169 -8.98 1.46 10.57
C PHE A 169 -9.37 0.89 9.21
N ILE A 170 -9.51 -0.43 9.08
CA ILE A 170 -9.87 -1.06 7.81
C ILE A 170 -11.33 -0.74 7.44
N TRP A 171 -12.28 -0.83 8.38
CA TRP A 171 -13.69 -0.52 8.08
C TRP A 171 -13.93 0.91 7.60
N PRO A 172 -13.38 1.97 8.21
CA PRO A 172 -13.47 3.30 7.63
C PRO A 172 -12.87 3.41 6.22
N ALA A 173 -11.80 2.66 5.93
CA ALA A 173 -11.20 2.63 4.60
C ALA A 173 -12.09 1.90 3.57
N VAL A 174 -12.75 0.81 3.97
CA VAL A 174 -13.75 0.10 3.16
C VAL A 174 -14.95 1.02 2.88
N GLN A 175 -15.53 1.62 3.93
CA GLN A 175 -16.61 2.59 3.80
C GLN A 175 -16.25 3.75 2.87
N ALA A 176 -14.99 4.18 2.86
CA ALA A 176 -14.52 5.23 1.95
C ALA A 176 -14.35 4.74 0.50
N ASN A 177 -14.20 3.44 0.24
CA ASN A 177 -13.60 2.90 -0.99
C ASN A 177 -12.21 3.51 -1.22
N ALA A 178 -11.40 3.57 -0.16
CA ALA A 178 -10.13 4.29 -0.17
C ALA A 178 -9.10 3.63 -1.10
N LEU A 179 -8.70 4.36 -2.13
CA LEU A 179 -7.56 4.09 -3.00
C LEU A 179 -6.69 5.33 -3.11
N TYR A 180 -5.38 5.15 -2.97
CA TYR A 180 -4.39 6.17 -3.26
C TYR A 180 -3.87 6.01 -4.69
N GLU A 181 -3.84 7.13 -5.42
CA GLU A 181 -3.46 7.18 -6.85
C GLU A 181 -4.11 6.06 -7.66
N ASP A 182 -5.42 5.87 -7.42
CA ASP A 182 -6.31 4.92 -8.10
C ASP A 182 -5.94 3.43 -7.96
N ARG A 183 -4.90 3.07 -7.19
CA ARG A 183 -4.36 1.70 -7.17
C ARG A 183 -4.03 1.15 -5.79
N TYR A 184 -3.53 1.96 -4.86
CA TYR A 184 -3.01 1.47 -3.58
C TYR A 184 -4.08 1.47 -2.48
N LEU A 185 -4.32 0.30 -1.87
CA LEU A 185 -5.30 0.08 -0.79
C LEU A 185 -4.78 0.41 0.63
N LEU A 186 -3.69 1.17 0.74
CA LEU A 186 -3.27 1.81 2.00
C LEU A 186 -2.89 0.88 3.17
N GLY A 187 -2.62 -0.41 2.93
CA GLY A 187 -2.44 -1.40 4.01
C GLY A 187 -1.38 -1.02 5.08
N THR A 188 -0.24 -0.47 4.67
CA THR A 188 0.78 0.04 5.62
C THR A 188 0.32 1.35 6.24
N ALA A 189 -0.22 2.26 5.43
CA ALA A 189 -0.62 3.59 5.85
C ALA A 189 -1.72 3.56 6.94
N LEU A 190 -2.64 2.59 6.86
CA LEU A 190 -3.69 2.35 7.85
C LEU A 190 -3.15 1.71 9.14
N ALA A 191 -2.15 0.85 9.04
CA ALA A 191 -1.57 0.15 10.20
C ALA A 191 -0.78 1.10 11.11
N ARG A 192 -0.05 2.08 10.55
CA ARG A 192 0.82 2.97 11.33
C ARG A 192 0.11 3.81 12.40
N PRO A 193 -1.03 4.50 12.15
CA PRO A 193 -1.72 5.22 13.20
C PRO A 193 -2.27 4.29 14.30
N CYS A 194 -2.67 3.05 13.97
CA CYS A 194 -3.07 2.04 14.96
C CYS A 194 -1.90 1.68 15.90
N ILE A 195 -0.73 1.37 15.32
CA ILE A 195 0.48 1.06 16.09
C ILE A 195 0.91 2.27 16.93
N ALA A 196 0.96 3.46 16.34
CA ALA A 196 1.41 4.68 17.00
C ALA A 196 0.46 5.10 18.14
N ARG A 197 -0.86 4.92 18.00
CA ARG A 197 -1.83 5.15 19.08
C ARG A 197 -1.51 4.28 20.31
N LYS A 198 -1.26 2.99 20.11
CA LYS A 198 -0.89 2.09 21.21
C LYS A 198 0.51 2.37 21.78
N LEU A 199 1.46 2.81 20.95
CA LEU A 199 2.78 3.27 21.38
C LEU A 199 2.68 4.45 22.36
N VAL A 200 1.85 5.44 22.06
CA VAL A 200 1.59 6.59 22.93
C VAL A 200 0.91 6.17 24.24
N ASP A 201 -0.09 5.29 24.17
CA ASP A 201 -0.76 4.72 25.35
C ASP A 201 0.25 4.04 26.29
N ILE A 202 1.15 3.20 25.77
CA ILE A 202 2.20 2.56 26.57
C ILE A 202 3.17 3.61 27.14
N ALA A 203 3.57 4.61 26.37
CA ALA A 203 4.44 5.68 26.86
C ALA A 203 3.81 6.45 28.03
N GLN A 204 2.51 6.74 27.97
CA GLN A 204 1.78 7.38 29.07
C GLN A 204 1.68 6.46 30.29
N ARG A 205 1.37 5.16 30.10
CA ARG A 205 1.32 4.16 31.17
C ARG A 205 2.66 4.00 31.91
N GLU A 206 3.77 4.05 31.18
CA GLU A 206 5.13 3.96 31.75
C GLU A 206 5.66 5.31 32.26
N GLY A 207 4.93 6.41 32.06
CA GLY A 207 5.44 7.75 32.35
C GLY A 207 6.70 8.09 31.54
N ALA A 208 6.85 7.52 30.34
CA ALA A 208 7.99 7.72 29.46
C ALA A 208 7.94 9.10 28.79
N GLN A 209 9.08 9.79 28.74
CA GLN A 209 9.20 11.10 28.10
C GLN A 209 9.45 10.99 26.60
N TYR A 210 9.85 9.81 26.13
CA TYR A 210 10.28 9.57 24.77
C TYR A 210 9.54 8.39 24.13
N VAL A 211 9.29 8.50 22.83
CA VAL A 211 8.96 7.38 21.94
C VAL A 211 10.02 7.27 20.86
N ALA A 212 10.26 6.07 20.36
CA ALA A 212 11.21 5.81 19.28
C ALA A 212 10.65 4.84 18.24
N HIS A 213 11.12 4.97 17.01
CA HIS A 213 10.77 4.07 15.90
C HIS A 213 11.96 3.80 14.99
N GLY A 214 11.89 2.69 14.25
CA GLY A 214 12.90 2.28 13.28
C GLY A 214 12.66 2.72 11.83
N ALA A 215 11.62 3.53 11.55
CA ALA A 215 11.34 3.99 10.20
C ALA A 215 12.51 4.80 9.60
N THR A 216 12.83 4.56 8.33
CA THR A 216 13.96 5.20 7.63
C THR A 216 13.68 6.67 7.32
N GLY A 217 14.75 7.47 7.16
CA GLY A 217 14.65 8.89 6.83
C GLY A 217 14.09 9.21 5.43
N LYS A 218 13.87 8.21 4.57
CA LYS A 218 13.35 8.36 3.19
C LYS A 218 11.95 7.77 2.99
N GLY A 219 11.38 7.14 4.01
CA GLY A 219 10.05 6.50 3.94
C GLY A 219 8.93 7.42 4.40
N ASN A 220 7.68 7.01 4.14
CA ASN A 220 6.49 7.71 4.66
C ASN A 220 6.20 7.38 6.13
N ASP A 221 6.63 6.21 6.61
CA ASP A 221 6.24 5.72 7.94
C ASP A 221 6.72 6.59 9.09
N GLN A 222 7.88 7.24 8.96
CA GLN A 222 8.34 8.25 9.94
C GLN A 222 7.29 9.35 10.14
N VAL A 223 6.68 9.83 9.05
CA VAL A 223 5.66 10.89 9.11
C VAL A 223 4.41 10.35 9.80
N ARG A 224 3.96 9.14 9.43
CA ARG A 224 2.75 8.51 9.97
C ARG A 224 2.85 8.25 11.48
N PHE A 225 4.00 7.75 11.95
CA PHE A 225 4.26 7.57 13.37
C PHE A 225 4.25 8.90 14.11
N GLU A 226 5.03 9.86 13.63
CA GLU A 226 5.28 11.11 14.34
C GLU A 226 4.07 12.02 14.38
N LEU A 227 3.36 12.21 13.27
CA LEU A 227 2.13 12.99 13.25
C LEU A 227 1.09 12.41 14.21
N THR A 228 0.97 11.08 14.26
CA THR A 228 0.09 10.42 15.24
C THR A 228 0.55 10.67 16.68
N CYS A 229 1.85 10.52 16.96
CA CYS A 229 2.39 10.73 18.30
C CYS A 229 2.15 12.17 18.79
N TYR A 230 2.42 13.16 17.94
CA TYR A 230 2.21 14.57 18.30
C TYR A 230 0.73 14.94 18.39
N ALA A 231 -0.14 14.37 17.55
CA ALA A 231 -1.58 14.60 17.63
C ALA A 231 -2.18 14.08 18.95
N LEU A 232 -1.69 12.92 19.44
CA LEU A 232 -2.24 12.26 20.63
C LEU A 232 -1.54 12.65 21.95
N CYS A 233 -0.25 13.00 21.89
CA CYS A 233 0.54 13.40 23.05
C CYS A 233 1.55 14.48 22.67
N PRO A 234 1.14 15.76 22.55
CA PRO A 234 1.97 16.84 22.01
C PRO A 234 3.32 17.05 22.71
N ASN A 235 3.41 16.68 23.99
CA ASN A 235 4.61 16.85 24.81
C ASN A 235 5.61 15.68 24.70
N ILE A 236 5.25 14.59 23.99
CA ILE A 236 6.15 13.45 23.81
C ILE A 236 7.35 13.85 22.95
N LYS A 237 8.54 13.39 23.31
CA LYS A 237 9.74 13.60 22.50
C LYS A 237 9.97 12.39 21.61
N VAL A 238 10.12 12.61 20.31
CA VAL A 238 10.42 11.52 19.37
C VAL A 238 11.94 11.37 19.23
N VAL A 239 12.42 10.13 19.36
CA VAL A 239 13.78 9.73 18.97
C VAL A 239 13.69 8.93 17.68
N ALA A 240 14.14 9.51 16.57
CA ALA A 240 14.16 8.89 15.24
C ALA A 240 15.60 8.70 14.76
N PRO A 241 16.28 7.58 15.14
CA PRO A 241 17.71 7.41 14.89
C PRO A 241 18.13 7.61 13.43
N TRP A 242 17.32 7.15 12.47
CA TRP A 242 17.61 7.33 11.04
C TRP A 242 17.61 8.78 10.53
N ARG A 243 17.29 9.75 11.38
CA ARG A 243 17.44 11.20 11.11
C ARG A 243 18.43 11.90 12.04
N LEU A 244 19.05 11.18 12.97
CA LEU A 244 20.09 11.72 13.85
C LEU A 244 21.46 11.56 13.19
N PRO A 245 22.22 12.66 12.96
CA PRO A 245 23.55 12.61 12.35
C PRO A 245 24.48 11.56 12.97
N GLU A 246 24.52 11.48 14.29
CA GLU A 246 25.34 10.55 15.05
C GLU A 246 25.00 9.06 14.79
N PHE A 247 23.79 8.77 14.32
CA PHE A 247 23.37 7.41 14.01
C PHE A 247 23.53 7.11 12.52
N TYR A 248 22.95 7.92 11.62
CA TYR A 248 22.99 7.60 10.19
C TYR A 248 24.39 7.79 9.58
N GLN A 249 25.27 8.63 10.14
CA GLN A 249 26.67 8.72 9.71
C GLN A 249 27.49 7.53 10.20
N ARG A 250 27.14 6.97 11.37
CA ARG A 250 27.76 5.75 11.91
C ARG A 250 27.30 4.51 11.14
N PHE A 251 26.06 4.51 10.66
CA PHE A 251 25.42 3.42 9.94
C PHE A 251 24.93 3.88 8.56
N PRO A 252 25.84 4.19 7.61
CA PRO A 252 25.46 4.67 6.29
C PRO A 252 24.71 3.60 5.48
N GLY A 253 24.92 2.32 5.79
CA GLY A 253 24.26 1.21 5.14
C GLY A 253 24.02 0.01 6.05
N ARG A 254 23.52 -1.06 5.44
CA ARG A 254 23.17 -2.30 6.12
C ARG A 254 24.42 -3.07 6.60
N CYS A 255 25.54 -2.93 5.91
CA CYS A 255 26.79 -3.61 6.26
C CYS A 255 27.29 -3.17 7.65
N GLU A 256 27.30 -1.87 7.92
CA GLU A 256 27.73 -1.31 9.19
C GLU A 256 26.79 -1.68 10.34
N LEU A 257 25.48 -1.80 10.06
CA LEU A 257 24.51 -2.35 11.02
C LEU A 257 24.78 -3.82 11.34
N MET A 258 25.16 -4.63 10.35
CA MET A 258 25.51 -6.03 10.57
C MET A 258 26.78 -6.17 11.41
N ASP A 259 27.79 -5.33 11.16
CA ASP A 259 29.02 -5.31 11.95
C ASP A 259 28.74 -4.86 13.38
N TYR A 260 27.92 -3.83 13.56
CA TYR A 260 27.45 -3.40 14.87
C TYR A 260 26.69 -4.51 15.60
N ALA A 261 25.79 -5.19 14.90
CA ALA A 261 25.05 -6.33 15.43
C ALA A 261 26.00 -7.43 15.91
N LYS A 262 26.98 -7.81 15.09
CA LYS A 262 28.00 -8.81 15.43
C LYS A 262 28.82 -8.39 16.65
N ASN A 263 29.28 -7.15 16.70
CA ASN A 263 30.12 -6.63 17.78
C ASN A 263 29.39 -6.54 19.12
N HIS A 264 28.07 -6.39 19.11
CA HIS A 264 27.23 -6.29 20.32
C HIS A 264 26.45 -7.58 20.61
N GLY A 265 26.80 -8.69 19.94
CA GLY A 265 26.16 -9.99 20.15
C GLY A 265 24.67 -10.00 19.79
N ILE A 266 24.22 -9.13 18.89
CA ILE A 266 22.83 -9.05 18.44
C ILE A 266 22.55 -10.21 17.49
N PRO A 267 21.61 -11.12 17.81
CA PRO A 267 21.28 -12.23 16.93
C PRO A 267 20.64 -11.71 15.63
N VAL A 268 21.28 -12.01 14.50
CA VAL A 268 20.73 -11.77 13.16
C VAL A 268 20.18 -13.08 12.61
N PRO A 269 19.00 -13.10 11.95
CA PRO A 269 18.49 -14.30 11.32
C PRO A 269 19.53 -14.94 10.38
N VAL A 270 19.67 -16.26 10.46
CA VAL A 270 20.67 -17.05 9.71
C VAL A 270 20.22 -17.33 8.26
N THR A 271 18.97 -16.99 7.91
CA THR A 271 18.41 -17.18 6.57
C THR A 271 19.01 -16.20 5.56
N PRO A 272 19.36 -16.67 4.34
CA PRO A 272 19.75 -15.77 3.25
C PRO A 272 18.67 -14.73 3.05
N GLN A 273 19.04 -13.45 3.15
CA GLN A 273 18.06 -12.39 3.08
C GLN A 273 17.46 -12.29 1.69
N THR A 274 16.15 -12.09 1.63
CA THR A 274 15.48 -11.65 0.43
C THR A 274 16.07 -10.31 -0.01
N PRO A 275 16.37 -10.09 -1.30
CA PRO A 275 16.98 -8.87 -1.80
C PRO A 275 15.96 -7.72 -1.94
N TRP A 276 14.97 -7.66 -1.05
CA TRP A 276 13.92 -6.64 -0.97
C TRP A 276 13.46 -6.49 0.49
N SER A 277 12.87 -5.33 0.80
CA SER A 277 12.23 -5.02 2.07
C SER A 277 10.79 -5.52 2.07
N MET A 278 10.28 -5.91 3.24
CA MET A 278 8.90 -6.37 3.42
C MET A 278 8.25 -5.67 4.61
N ASP A 279 6.97 -5.35 4.48
CA ASP A 279 6.09 -4.93 5.58
C ASP A 279 4.82 -5.75 5.49
N GLU A 280 4.59 -6.65 6.46
CA GLU A 280 3.41 -7.48 6.53
C GLU A 280 2.52 -7.01 7.68
N ASN A 281 1.20 -7.00 7.44
CA ASN A 281 0.19 -6.93 8.47
C ASN A 281 -1.04 -7.75 8.02
N LEU A 282 -2.14 -7.66 8.77
CA LEU A 282 -3.37 -8.35 8.44
C LEU A 282 -3.93 -7.95 7.07
N MET A 283 -3.86 -6.66 6.71
CA MET A 283 -4.47 -6.11 5.49
C MET A 283 -3.68 -6.46 4.24
N HIS A 284 -2.36 -6.36 4.29
CA HIS A 284 -1.52 -6.58 3.11
C HIS A 284 -0.11 -7.11 3.46
N ILE A 285 0.65 -7.43 2.43
CA ILE A 285 2.12 -7.39 2.48
C ILE A 285 2.62 -6.51 1.33
N SER A 286 3.63 -5.68 1.62
CA SER A 286 4.31 -4.86 0.61
C SER A 286 5.76 -5.27 0.42
N TYR A 287 6.25 -5.17 -0.81
CA TYR A 287 7.62 -5.43 -1.21
C TYR A 287 8.21 -4.21 -1.92
N GLU A 288 9.39 -3.78 -1.50
CA GLU A 288 10.10 -2.65 -2.11
C GLU A 288 11.63 -2.77 -1.96
N ALA A 289 12.37 -1.80 -2.49
CA ALA A 289 13.83 -1.71 -2.43
C ALA A 289 14.58 -2.86 -3.16
N GLY A 290 15.91 -2.76 -3.16
CA GLY A 290 16.80 -3.75 -3.76
C GLY A 290 16.51 -3.98 -5.25
N ILE A 291 16.30 -5.24 -5.66
CA ILE A 291 16.11 -5.57 -7.09
C ILE A 291 14.84 -4.94 -7.70
N LEU A 292 13.89 -4.53 -6.86
CA LEU A 292 12.61 -3.94 -7.29
C LEU A 292 12.73 -2.44 -7.59
N GLU A 293 13.80 -1.77 -7.14
CA GLU A 293 14.01 -0.32 -7.33
C GLU A 293 14.04 0.09 -8.80
N ASN A 294 14.56 -0.78 -9.68
CA ASN A 294 14.45 -0.57 -11.12
C ASN A 294 13.06 -1.00 -11.59
N PRO A 295 12.17 -0.07 -12.01
CA PRO A 295 10.80 -0.39 -12.39
C PRO A 295 10.69 -1.27 -13.66
N LYS A 296 11.79 -1.40 -14.41
CA LYS A 296 11.86 -2.29 -15.57
C LYS A 296 11.96 -3.77 -15.19
N ASN A 297 12.46 -4.08 -14.00
CA ASN A 297 12.65 -5.47 -13.57
C ASN A 297 11.30 -6.08 -13.20
N PRO A 298 10.88 -7.22 -13.76
CA PRO A 298 9.68 -7.90 -13.29
C PRO A 298 9.86 -8.45 -11.87
N ALA A 299 8.75 -8.59 -11.15
CA ALA A 299 8.72 -9.31 -9.88
C ALA A 299 9.22 -10.76 -10.06
N PRO A 300 10.17 -11.26 -9.25
CA PRO A 300 10.57 -12.67 -9.33
C PRO A 300 9.44 -13.59 -8.82
N PRO A 301 9.32 -14.84 -9.33
CA PRO A 301 8.24 -15.75 -8.93
C PRO A 301 8.14 -16.06 -7.43
N GLY A 302 9.26 -16.00 -6.70
CA GLY A 302 9.32 -16.22 -5.26
C GLY A 302 9.04 -14.98 -4.39
N LEU A 303 8.64 -13.85 -4.99
CA LEU A 303 8.31 -12.63 -4.27
C LEU A 303 7.04 -12.78 -3.44
N TYR A 304 5.99 -13.33 -4.06
CA TYR A 304 4.63 -13.35 -3.54
C TYR A 304 4.48 -14.43 -2.47
N THR A 305 4.23 -14.01 -1.22
CA THR A 305 4.13 -14.93 -0.08
C THR A 305 2.72 -15.05 0.48
N LYS A 306 1.83 -14.09 0.17
CA LYS A 306 0.45 -14.06 0.71
C LYS A 306 -0.57 -14.64 -0.26
N THR A 307 -0.32 -14.56 -1.57
CA THR A 307 -1.25 -15.02 -2.61
C THR A 307 -0.59 -16.05 -3.53
N ARG A 308 -1.36 -17.04 -3.99
CA ARG A 308 -0.91 -17.99 -5.02
C ARG A 308 -0.76 -17.30 -6.38
N ASP A 309 0.08 -17.85 -7.24
CA ASP A 309 0.11 -17.40 -8.64
C ASP A 309 -1.25 -17.70 -9.30
N PRO A 310 -1.96 -16.71 -9.86
CA PRO A 310 -3.22 -16.92 -10.57
C PRO A 310 -3.17 -18.07 -11.59
N ALA A 311 -2.03 -18.27 -12.26
CA ALA A 311 -1.86 -19.34 -13.24
C ALA A 311 -1.93 -20.76 -12.62
N THR A 312 -1.54 -20.91 -11.35
CA THR A 312 -1.54 -22.19 -10.61
C THR A 312 -2.57 -22.25 -9.49
N SER A 313 -3.37 -21.19 -9.33
CA SER A 313 -4.51 -21.15 -8.42
C SER A 313 -5.64 -22.08 -8.89
N PRO A 314 -6.56 -22.51 -8.00
CA PRO A 314 -7.59 -23.50 -8.31
C PRO A 314 -8.43 -23.18 -9.57
N ASP A 315 -8.85 -24.22 -10.29
CA ASP A 315 -9.66 -24.10 -11.51
C ASP A 315 -11.17 -24.02 -11.25
N CYS A 316 -11.59 -24.15 -9.99
CA CYS A 316 -12.98 -23.93 -9.56
C CYS A 316 -13.08 -22.63 -8.77
N PRO A 317 -14.02 -21.71 -9.09
CA PRO A 317 -14.22 -20.49 -8.32
C PRO A 317 -14.79 -20.78 -6.93
N ASP A 318 -14.42 -19.96 -5.94
CA ASP A 318 -15.20 -19.86 -4.70
C ASP A 318 -16.26 -18.76 -4.88
N VAL A 319 -17.50 -19.05 -4.48
CA VAL A 319 -18.61 -18.09 -4.53
C VAL A 319 -18.94 -17.65 -3.11
N LEU A 320 -18.86 -16.35 -2.87
CA LEU A 320 -19.08 -15.75 -1.57
C LEU A 320 -20.32 -14.85 -1.60
N GLU A 321 -21.05 -14.84 -0.50
CA GLU A 321 -22.09 -13.86 -0.17
C GLU A 321 -21.57 -13.04 1.01
N ILE A 322 -21.43 -11.72 0.79
CA ILE A 322 -20.95 -10.78 1.81
C ILE A 322 -22.10 -9.86 2.18
N GLU A 323 -22.51 -9.90 3.44
CA GLU A 323 -23.54 -9.05 4.00
C GLU A 323 -22.90 -7.80 4.62
N PHE A 324 -23.46 -6.64 4.29
CA PHE A 324 -23.06 -5.35 4.81
C PHE A 324 -24.18 -4.75 5.66
N GLU A 325 -23.79 -4.08 6.73
CA GLU A 325 -24.64 -3.19 7.50
C GLU A 325 -23.93 -1.85 7.68
N ARG A 326 -24.58 -0.75 7.27
CA ARG A 326 -24.02 0.60 7.34
C ARG A 326 -22.61 0.72 6.72
N GLY A 327 -22.41 0.07 5.57
CA GLY A 327 -21.14 0.04 4.83
C GLY A 327 -20.06 -0.86 5.43
N VAL A 328 -20.34 -1.59 6.50
CA VAL A 328 -19.38 -2.50 7.16
C VAL A 328 -19.77 -3.95 6.87
N PRO A 329 -18.84 -4.84 6.47
CA PRO A 329 -19.14 -6.26 6.30
C PRO A 329 -19.41 -6.90 7.68
N VAL A 330 -20.56 -7.56 7.81
CA VAL A 330 -21.02 -8.19 9.07
C VAL A 330 -21.09 -9.71 8.97
N LYS A 331 -21.16 -10.26 7.76
CA LYS A 331 -21.16 -11.71 7.54
C LYS A 331 -20.57 -12.06 6.18
N VAL A 332 -19.85 -13.17 6.12
CA VAL A 332 -19.47 -13.84 4.87
C VAL A 332 -19.98 -15.27 4.92
N THR A 333 -20.55 -15.74 3.81
CA THR A 333 -20.98 -17.12 3.60
C THR A 333 -20.37 -17.63 2.30
N ASN A 334 -19.75 -18.80 2.33
CA ASN A 334 -19.29 -19.47 1.12
C ASN A 334 -20.39 -20.41 0.62
N ALA A 335 -20.88 -20.14 -0.59
CA ALA A 335 -21.98 -20.88 -1.18
C ALA A 335 -21.61 -22.32 -1.59
N GLY A 336 -20.30 -22.63 -1.69
CA GLY A 336 -19.82 -23.96 -2.06
C GLY A 336 -19.84 -24.95 -0.90
N ASP A 337 -19.39 -24.54 0.29
CA ASP A 337 -19.26 -25.41 1.47
C ASP A 337 -20.19 -25.05 2.64
N GLY A 338 -20.88 -23.91 2.56
CA GLY A 338 -21.78 -23.40 3.61
C GLY A 338 -21.06 -22.80 4.83
N SER A 339 -19.73 -22.63 4.77
CA SER A 339 -18.97 -22.00 5.86
C SER A 339 -19.39 -20.54 6.03
N THR A 340 -19.46 -20.09 7.30
CA THR A 340 -19.86 -18.72 7.65
C THR A 340 -18.92 -18.10 8.67
N CYS A 341 -18.67 -16.80 8.55
CA CYS A 341 -17.94 -16.01 9.54
C CYS A 341 -18.67 -14.68 9.75
N SER A 342 -18.76 -14.24 11.01
CA SER A 342 -19.50 -13.01 11.38
C SER A 342 -18.74 -12.07 12.31
N SER A 343 -17.70 -12.53 13.00
CA SER A 343 -16.82 -11.60 13.72
C SER A 343 -15.92 -10.85 12.74
N ALA A 344 -15.67 -9.56 12.99
CA ALA A 344 -14.92 -8.70 12.07
C ALA A 344 -13.54 -9.27 11.70
N LEU A 345 -12.79 -9.75 12.71
CA LEU A 345 -11.45 -10.30 12.52
C LEU A 345 -11.48 -11.63 11.77
N GLU A 346 -12.33 -12.59 12.18
CA GLU A 346 -12.41 -13.90 11.51
C GLU A 346 -12.90 -13.76 10.07
N LEU A 347 -13.89 -12.91 9.83
CA LEU A 347 -14.38 -12.60 8.48
C LEU A 347 -13.25 -12.06 7.61
N PHE A 348 -12.49 -11.08 8.10
CA PHE A 348 -11.40 -10.49 7.33
C PHE A 348 -10.27 -11.51 7.06
N MET A 349 -9.93 -12.34 8.05
CA MET A 349 -8.97 -13.44 7.90
C MET A 349 -9.45 -14.49 6.90
N TYR A 350 -10.73 -14.86 6.94
CA TYR A 350 -11.33 -15.81 6.00
C TYR A 350 -11.27 -15.28 4.56
N LEU A 351 -11.61 -14.01 4.36
CA LEU A 351 -11.47 -13.36 3.04
C LEU A 351 -10.01 -13.34 2.57
N ASN A 352 -9.05 -13.16 3.47
CA ASN A 352 -7.63 -13.24 3.14
C ASN A 352 -7.22 -14.63 2.66
N ASP A 353 -7.72 -15.68 3.31
CA ASP A 353 -7.44 -17.08 2.93
C ASP A 353 -8.03 -17.41 1.55
N ILE A 354 -9.30 -17.09 1.32
CA ILE A 354 -9.97 -17.33 0.03
C ILE A 354 -9.32 -16.53 -1.09
N ALA A 355 -9.10 -15.23 -0.90
CA ALA A 355 -8.44 -14.39 -1.90
C ALA A 355 -6.99 -14.85 -2.17
N GLY A 356 -6.25 -15.20 -1.11
CA GLY A 356 -4.88 -15.70 -1.19
C GLY A 356 -4.80 -17.01 -1.97
N LYS A 357 -5.72 -17.95 -1.72
CA LYS A 357 -5.86 -19.21 -2.46
C LYS A 357 -6.07 -18.99 -3.97
N HIS A 358 -6.83 -17.96 -4.34
CA HIS A 358 -7.14 -17.63 -5.74
C HIS A 358 -6.18 -16.64 -6.39
N GLY A 359 -5.16 -16.15 -5.69
CA GLY A 359 -4.19 -15.21 -6.26
C GLY A 359 -4.67 -13.75 -6.38
N VAL A 360 -5.73 -13.38 -5.66
CA VAL A 360 -6.37 -12.06 -5.74
C VAL A 360 -5.60 -11.01 -4.95
N GLY A 361 -5.54 -9.79 -5.51
CA GLY A 361 -5.06 -8.60 -4.79
C GLY A 361 -3.60 -8.23 -5.02
N ARG A 362 -2.98 -8.73 -6.09
CA ARG A 362 -1.62 -8.32 -6.52
C ARG A 362 -1.66 -7.02 -7.31
N ILE A 363 -0.85 -6.05 -6.93
CA ILE A 363 -0.57 -4.84 -7.73
C ILE A 363 0.94 -4.55 -7.76
N ASP A 364 1.43 -4.03 -8.88
CA ASP A 364 2.80 -3.50 -9.06
C ASP A 364 2.69 -2.05 -9.56
N ILE A 365 3.12 -1.10 -8.73
CA ILE A 365 2.85 0.33 -8.93
C ILE A 365 4.11 1.16 -8.72
N VAL A 366 4.11 2.35 -9.33
CA VAL A 366 4.99 3.46 -8.92
C VAL A 366 4.08 4.51 -8.27
N GLU A 367 4.36 4.82 -7.02
CA GLU A 367 3.59 5.77 -6.21
C GLU A 367 4.40 7.02 -5.88
N ASN A 368 3.71 8.11 -5.59
CA ASN A 368 4.30 9.35 -5.09
C ASN A 368 4.35 9.34 -3.57
N ARG A 369 5.56 9.31 -2.98
CA ARG A 369 5.75 9.45 -1.54
C ARG A 369 5.48 10.88 -1.11
N PHE A 370 4.97 11.04 0.11
CA PHE A 370 4.70 12.35 0.69
C PHE A 370 5.97 13.20 0.83
N VAL A 371 7.10 12.54 1.09
CA VAL A 371 8.43 13.15 1.17
C VAL A 371 9.05 13.50 -0.20
N GLY A 372 8.26 13.48 -1.29
CA GLY A 372 8.62 14.04 -2.60
C GLY A 372 9.32 13.09 -3.58
N MET A 373 9.50 11.81 -3.23
CA MET A 373 10.13 10.81 -4.09
C MET A 373 9.09 9.91 -4.75
N LYS A 374 9.38 9.40 -5.94
CA LYS A 374 8.65 8.24 -6.48
C LYS A 374 9.25 6.95 -5.93
N SER A 375 8.40 5.98 -5.62
CA SER A 375 8.80 4.66 -5.15
C SER A 375 8.04 3.60 -5.92
N ARG A 376 8.73 2.54 -6.34
CA ARG A 376 8.05 1.35 -6.85
C ARG A 376 7.75 0.41 -5.69
N GLY A 377 6.52 -0.06 -5.61
CA GLY A 377 6.06 -1.02 -4.61
C GLY A 377 5.21 -2.09 -5.24
N ILE A 378 5.36 -3.32 -4.76
CA ILE A 378 4.49 -4.44 -5.10
C ILE A 378 3.70 -4.80 -3.85
N TYR A 379 2.39 -4.97 -3.99
CA TYR A 379 1.50 -5.21 -2.86
C TYR A 379 0.62 -6.43 -3.10
N GLU A 380 0.39 -7.20 -2.05
CA GLU A 380 -0.62 -8.26 -1.99
C GLU A 380 -1.67 -7.88 -0.93
N THR A 381 -2.87 -7.48 -1.36
CA THR A 381 -3.97 -7.03 -0.48
C THR A 381 -5.23 -7.87 -0.72
N PRO A 382 -5.28 -9.12 -0.24
CA PRO A 382 -6.26 -10.11 -0.70
C PRO A 382 -7.70 -9.77 -0.25
N ALA A 383 -7.97 -9.76 1.07
CA ALA A 383 -9.28 -9.43 1.61
C ALA A 383 -9.72 -8.01 1.23
N GLY A 384 -8.79 -7.04 1.29
CA GLY A 384 -9.08 -5.65 0.93
C GLY A 384 -9.54 -5.50 -0.53
N THR A 385 -9.03 -6.31 -1.45
CA THR A 385 -9.44 -6.28 -2.86
C THR A 385 -10.86 -6.86 -3.03
N ILE A 386 -11.19 -7.98 -2.37
CA ILE A 386 -12.58 -8.50 -2.37
C ILE A 386 -13.54 -7.44 -1.83
N LEU A 387 -13.21 -6.87 -0.65
CA LEU A 387 -14.07 -5.90 0.02
C LEU A 387 -14.22 -4.61 -0.77
N TYR A 388 -13.18 -4.14 -1.45
CA TYR A 388 -13.27 -2.97 -2.33
C TYR A 388 -14.31 -3.18 -3.43
N HIS A 389 -14.27 -4.32 -4.12
CA HIS A 389 -15.23 -4.63 -5.18
C HIS A 389 -16.65 -4.88 -4.65
N ALA A 390 -16.78 -5.60 -3.54
CA ALA A 390 -18.09 -5.88 -2.93
C ALA A 390 -18.74 -4.60 -2.38
N HIS A 391 -17.97 -3.78 -1.65
CA HIS A 391 -18.48 -2.55 -1.06
C HIS A 391 -18.87 -1.51 -2.11
N LEU A 392 -18.07 -1.34 -3.16
CA LEU A 392 -18.43 -0.48 -4.29
C LEU A 392 -19.78 -0.85 -4.91
N ASP A 393 -20.06 -2.14 -5.00
CA ASP A 393 -21.26 -2.66 -5.62
C ASP A 393 -22.51 -2.40 -4.78
N ILE A 394 -22.46 -2.73 -3.47
CA ILE A 394 -23.60 -2.48 -2.58
C ILE A 394 -23.84 -0.99 -2.36
N GLU A 395 -22.77 -0.17 -2.31
CA GLU A 395 -22.88 1.29 -2.22
C GLU A 395 -23.58 1.84 -3.47
N ALA A 396 -23.19 1.41 -4.67
CA ALA A 396 -23.84 1.86 -5.90
C ALA A 396 -25.32 1.46 -5.99
N PHE A 397 -25.72 0.35 -5.37
CA PHE A 397 -27.10 -0.15 -5.36
C PHE A 397 -28.02 0.56 -4.36
N THR A 398 -27.44 1.12 -3.29
CA THR A 398 -28.19 1.65 -2.13
C THR A 398 -28.03 3.16 -1.92
N MET A 399 -27.03 3.78 -2.54
CA MET A 399 -26.73 5.21 -2.36
C MET A 399 -27.31 6.07 -3.49
N ASP A 400 -27.87 7.22 -3.12
CA ASP A 400 -28.30 8.23 -4.09
C ASP A 400 -27.16 8.66 -5.03
N ARG A 401 -27.50 8.94 -6.28
CA ARG A 401 -26.55 9.26 -7.35
C ARG A 401 -25.70 10.49 -7.03
N GLU A 402 -26.29 11.57 -6.50
CA GLU A 402 -25.56 12.81 -6.23
C GLU A 402 -24.78 12.74 -4.92
N VAL A 403 -25.34 12.08 -3.89
CA VAL A 403 -24.61 11.78 -2.65
C VAL A 403 -23.34 11.00 -2.95
N ARG A 404 -23.43 9.97 -3.81
CA ARG A 404 -22.28 9.15 -4.21
C ARG A 404 -21.18 9.98 -4.87
N LYS A 405 -21.51 10.89 -5.78
CA LYS A 405 -20.51 11.77 -6.44
C LYS A 405 -19.78 12.67 -5.43
N ILE A 406 -20.52 13.27 -4.49
CA ILE A 406 -19.93 14.10 -3.43
C ILE A 406 -19.02 13.25 -2.55
N LYS A 407 -19.51 12.10 -2.09
CA LYS A 407 -18.75 11.17 -1.24
C LYS A 407 -17.48 10.68 -1.91
N GLN A 408 -17.48 10.43 -3.22
CA GLN A 408 -16.27 10.06 -3.96
C GLN A 408 -15.18 11.13 -3.87
N GLY A 409 -15.55 12.42 -3.95
CA GLY A 409 -14.60 13.51 -3.72
C GLY A 409 -14.00 13.50 -2.31
N LEU A 410 -14.83 13.23 -1.29
CA LEU A 410 -14.38 13.09 0.11
C LEU A 410 -13.47 11.88 0.29
N ALA A 411 -13.77 10.75 -0.37
CA ALA A 411 -12.99 9.53 -0.32
C ALA A 411 -11.58 9.72 -0.90
N LEU A 412 -11.45 10.45 -2.02
CA LEU A 412 -10.14 10.79 -2.60
C LEU A 412 -9.28 11.56 -1.59
N LYS A 413 -9.85 12.58 -0.94
CA LYS A 413 -9.11 13.35 0.07
C LYS A 413 -8.80 12.51 1.31
N PHE A 414 -9.71 11.64 1.72
CA PHE A 414 -9.49 10.70 2.81
C PHE A 414 -8.27 9.79 2.52
N SER A 415 -8.21 9.17 1.33
CA SER A 415 -7.07 8.33 0.92
C SER A 415 -5.74 9.08 0.97
N GLU A 416 -5.70 10.32 0.50
CA GLU A 416 -4.51 11.19 0.55
C GLU A 416 -4.07 11.45 2.00
N LEU A 417 -5.00 11.84 2.87
CA LEU A 417 -4.69 12.12 4.29
C LEU A 417 -4.18 10.87 5.01
N VAL A 418 -4.79 9.71 4.77
CA VAL A 418 -4.32 8.43 5.32
C VAL A 418 -2.91 8.11 4.82
N TYR A 419 -2.67 8.21 3.51
CA TYR A 419 -1.35 7.95 2.92
C TYR A 419 -0.27 8.85 3.55
N ASN A 420 -0.58 10.13 3.74
CA ASN A 420 0.31 11.16 4.27
C ASN A 420 0.49 11.11 5.81
N GLY A 421 -0.29 10.30 6.53
CA GLY A 421 -0.16 10.12 7.98
C GLY A 421 -1.05 11.03 8.84
N PHE A 422 -2.03 11.71 8.25
CA PHE A 422 -2.94 12.63 8.91
C PHE A 422 -4.20 11.93 9.47
N TRP A 423 -4.11 10.66 9.89
CA TRP A 423 -5.27 9.94 10.44
C TRP A 423 -5.89 10.65 11.66
N HIS A 424 -5.05 11.12 12.58
CA HIS A 424 -5.47 11.84 13.79
C HIS A 424 -5.54 13.37 13.60
N SER A 425 -5.79 13.84 12.37
CA SER A 425 -6.02 15.26 12.07
C SER A 425 -7.51 15.62 12.13
N PRO A 426 -7.86 16.89 12.40
CA PRO A 426 -9.25 17.34 12.41
C PRO A 426 -9.93 17.19 11.04
N GLU A 427 -9.21 17.41 9.94
CA GLU A 427 -9.72 17.22 8.59
C GLU A 427 -10.02 15.75 8.29
N CYS A 428 -9.19 14.80 8.74
CA CYS A 428 -9.47 13.37 8.54
C CYS A 428 -10.63 12.89 9.42
N GLU A 429 -10.76 13.41 10.63
CA GLU A 429 -11.92 13.16 11.50
C GLU A 429 -13.22 13.66 10.85
N PHE A 430 -13.23 14.90 10.34
CA PHE A 430 -14.37 15.46 9.62
C PHE A 430 -14.77 14.59 8.42
N LEU A 431 -13.80 14.16 7.61
CA LEU A 431 -14.06 13.28 6.47
C LEU A 431 -14.59 11.91 6.91
N ARG A 432 -14.03 11.28 7.94
CA ARG A 432 -14.55 10.00 8.47
C ARG A 432 -15.98 10.14 8.95
N HIS A 433 -16.33 11.24 9.62
CA HIS A 433 -17.71 11.50 10.04
C HIS A 433 -18.67 11.64 8.83
N CYS A 434 -18.29 12.42 7.83
CA CYS A 434 -19.10 12.58 6.61
C CYS A 434 -19.26 11.26 5.84
N ILE A 435 -18.18 10.48 5.73
CA ILE A 435 -18.19 9.17 5.09
C ILE A 435 -19.10 8.24 5.88
N ALA A 436 -18.95 8.10 7.20
CA ALA A 436 -19.81 7.26 8.02
C ALA A 436 -21.30 7.63 7.88
N ARG A 437 -21.63 8.92 7.82
CA ARG A 437 -23.01 9.39 7.58
C ARG A 437 -23.54 8.95 6.21
N SER A 438 -22.71 8.96 5.17
CA SER A 438 -23.13 8.49 3.83
C SER A 438 -23.51 6.99 3.82
N GLN A 439 -22.97 6.20 4.76
CA GLN A 439 -23.09 4.76 4.76
C GLN A 439 -24.36 4.23 5.44
N GLU A 440 -25.21 5.07 6.04
CA GLU A 440 -26.37 4.62 6.83
C GLU A 440 -27.38 3.75 6.06
N GLY A 441 -27.52 3.98 4.75
CA GLY A 441 -28.37 3.18 3.85
C GLY A 441 -27.68 1.98 3.21
N VAL A 442 -26.35 1.86 3.34
CA VAL A 442 -25.52 0.85 2.68
C VAL A 442 -25.60 -0.47 3.45
N THR A 443 -26.74 -1.14 3.32
CA THR A 443 -27.04 -2.41 3.97
C THR A 443 -27.60 -3.39 2.95
N GLY A 444 -27.08 -4.61 2.88
CA GLY A 444 -27.54 -5.65 1.96
C GLY A 444 -26.46 -6.68 1.67
N THR A 445 -26.67 -7.50 0.66
CA THR A 445 -25.82 -8.67 0.36
C THR A 445 -25.26 -8.57 -1.05
N VAL A 446 -23.97 -8.84 -1.21
CA VAL A 446 -23.31 -8.97 -2.51
C VAL A 446 -22.83 -10.39 -2.69
N ARG A 447 -23.25 -11.01 -3.79
CA ARG A 447 -22.79 -12.32 -4.22
C ARG A 447 -21.68 -12.15 -5.26
N LEU A 448 -20.52 -12.73 -5.03
CA LEU A 448 -19.35 -12.61 -5.90
C LEU A 448 -18.63 -13.94 -6.12
N SER A 449 -17.90 -14.03 -7.22
CA SER A 449 -17.00 -15.14 -7.55
C SER A 449 -15.56 -14.67 -7.39
N VAL A 450 -14.75 -15.46 -6.69
CA VAL A 450 -13.31 -15.28 -6.52
C VAL A 450 -12.61 -16.33 -7.36
N PHE A 451 -11.85 -15.90 -8.37
CA PHE A 451 -11.29 -16.83 -9.36
C PHE A 451 -10.05 -16.26 -10.05
N LYS A 452 -8.94 -17.01 -10.05
CA LYS A 452 -7.71 -16.76 -10.80
C LYS A 452 -7.29 -15.28 -10.85
N GLY A 453 -7.05 -14.73 -9.67
CA GLY A 453 -6.58 -13.36 -9.49
C GLY A 453 -7.63 -12.28 -9.63
N GLN A 454 -8.90 -12.65 -9.82
CA GLN A 454 -10.00 -11.71 -10.05
C GLN A 454 -11.17 -11.91 -9.09
N VAL A 455 -11.96 -10.85 -8.95
CA VAL A 455 -13.22 -10.80 -8.20
C VAL A 455 -14.31 -10.35 -9.16
N TYR A 456 -15.36 -11.14 -9.30
CA TYR A 456 -16.49 -10.86 -10.19
C TYR A 456 -17.77 -10.76 -9.39
N VAL A 457 -18.47 -9.63 -9.47
CA VAL A 457 -19.81 -9.53 -8.87
C VAL A 457 -20.81 -10.33 -9.70
N LEU A 458 -21.57 -11.20 -9.04
CA LEU A 458 -22.59 -12.04 -9.66
C LEU A 458 -24.01 -11.48 -9.46
N GLY A 459 -24.25 -10.81 -8.34
CA GLY A 459 -25.55 -10.24 -8.01
C GLY A 459 -25.51 -9.52 -6.66
N ARG A 460 -26.57 -8.78 -6.36
CA ARG A 460 -26.75 -8.07 -5.11
C ARG A 460 -28.22 -7.92 -4.77
N GLU A 461 -28.51 -7.77 -3.50
CA GLU A 461 -29.84 -7.48 -2.99
C GLU A 461 -29.76 -6.61 -1.73
N SER A 462 -30.82 -5.84 -1.47
CA SER A 462 -30.87 -4.95 -0.32
C SER A 462 -32.30 -4.59 0.05
N PRO A 463 -32.66 -4.60 1.36
CA PRO A 463 -33.92 -4.03 1.83
C PRO A 463 -33.95 -2.50 1.78
N ARG A 464 -32.82 -1.85 1.47
CA ARG A 464 -32.62 -0.41 1.33
C ARG A 464 -32.28 -0.01 -0.12
N SER A 465 -32.60 -0.87 -1.09
CA SER A 465 -32.30 -0.61 -2.50
C SER A 465 -32.97 0.66 -3.00
N LEU A 466 -32.26 1.41 -3.84
CA LEU A 466 -32.82 2.49 -4.65
C LEU A 466 -33.11 2.04 -6.10
N TYR A 467 -32.91 0.76 -6.40
CA TYR A 467 -33.23 0.17 -7.68
C TYR A 467 -34.71 -0.21 -7.74
N ASN A 468 -35.41 0.28 -8.77
CA ASN A 468 -36.80 -0.04 -9.02
C ASN A 468 -36.90 -0.80 -10.35
N GLU A 469 -37.05 -2.12 -10.28
CA GLU A 469 -37.10 -3.02 -11.45
C GLU A 469 -38.28 -2.69 -12.39
N GLU A 470 -39.43 -2.30 -11.83
CA GLU A 470 -40.62 -1.96 -12.62
C GLU A 470 -40.41 -0.66 -13.40
N LEU A 471 -39.81 0.36 -12.77
CA LEU A 471 -39.57 1.67 -13.38
C LEU A 471 -38.56 1.61 -14.54
N VAL A 472 -37.53 0.78 -14.43
CA VAL A 472 -36.47 0.66 -15.46
C VAL A 472 -36.79 -0.36 -16.55
N SER A 473 -37.92 -1.08 -16.42
CA SER A 473 -38.30 -2.13 -17.35
C SER A 473 -38.53 -1.59 -18.76
N MET A 474 -38.08 -2.34 -19.76
CA MET A 474 -38.39 -2.07 -21.17
C MET A 474 -39.66 -2.82 -21.62
N ASN A 475 -40.19 -3.70 -20.78
CA ASN A 475 -41.36 -4.53 -21.10
C ASN A 475 -42.67 -3.91 -20.58
N VAL A 476 -42.59 -3.08 -19.54
CA VAL A 476 -43.71 -2.34 -18.96
C VAL A 476 -43.31 -0.88 -18.83
N GLN A 477 -44.24 0.04 -19.07
CA GLN A 477 -43.94 1.48 -18.98
C GLN A 477 -43.60 1.93 -17.55
N GLY A 478 -44.20 1.27 -16.54
CA GLY A 478 -44.04 1.66 -15.14
C GLY A 478 -44.56 3.09 -14.86
N ASP A 479 -44.07 3.67 -13.77
CA ASP A 479 -44.38 5.06 -13.34
C ASP A 479 -43.40 6.08 -13.92
N TYR A 480 -43.23 6.06 -15.25
CA TYR A 480 -42.39 7.00 -15.99
C TYR A 480 -43.13 7.53 -17.22
N GLU A 481 -43.12 8.85 -17.41
CA GLU A 481 -43.69 9.51 -18.59
C GLU A 481 -42.57 9.83 -19.60
N PRO A 482 -42.48 9.11 -20.74
CA PRO A 482 -41.43 9.33 -21.71
C PRO A 482 -41.39 10.76 -22.28
N ALA A 483 -42.53 11.46 -22.32
CA ALA A 483 -42.59 12.83 -22.83
C ALA A 483 -41.71 13.81 -22.03
N ASP A 484 -41.56 13.62 -20.72
CA ASP A 484 -40.77 14.49 -19.84
C ASP A 484 -39.28 14.52 -20.22
N ALA A 485 -38.76 13.39 -20.74
CA ALA A 485 -37.38 13.27 -21.20
C ALA A 485 -37.03 14.31 -22.28
N THR A 486 -38.00 14.65 -23.13
CA THR A 486 -37.80 15.63 -24.22
C THR A 486 -37.46 17.02 -23.65
N GLY A 487 -38.23 17.47 -22.65
CA GLY A 487 -37.98 18.74 -21.98
C GLY A 487 -36.64 18.75 -21.24
N PHE A 488 -36.35 17.67 -20.50
CA PHE A 488 -35.09 17.49 -19.78
C PHE A 488 -33.86 17.57 -20.70
N ILE A 489 -33.88 16.87 -21.84
CA ILE A 489 -32.80 16.88 -22.83
C ILE A 489 -32.67 18.27 -23.46
N ASN A 490 -33.79 18.90 -23.83
CA ASN A 490 -33.78 20.21 -24.46
C ASN A 490 -33.09 21.26 -23.58
N ILE A 491 -33.41 21.29 -22.28
CA ILE A 491 -32.79 22.22 -21.33
C ILE A 491 -31.30 21.92 -21.16
N ASN A 492 -30.90 20.66 -20.95
CA ASN A 492 -29.48 20.30 -20.79
C ASN A 492 -28.66 20.58 -22.06
N SER A 493 -29.26 20.38 -23.25
CA SER A 493 -28.62 20.63 -24.54
C SER A 493 -28.34 22.11 -24.80
N LEU A 494 -29.05 23.02 -24.13
CA LEU A 494 -28.93 24.46 -24.35
C LEU A 494 -27.48 24.94 -24.18
N ARG A 495 -26.81 24.58 -23.08
CA ARG A 495 -25.41 25.00 -22.85
C ARG A 495 -24.46 24.47 -23.93
N LEU A 496 -24.72 23.27 -24.46
CA LEU A 496 -23.88 22.62 -25.46
C LEU A 496 -24.05 23.29 -26.83
N LYS A 497 -25.31 23.60 -27.20
CA LYS A 497 -25.67 24.32 -28.42
C LYS A 497 -25.04 25.71 -28.44
N GLU A 498 -25.13 26.46 -27.33
CA GLU A 498 -24.53 27.79 -27.24
C GLU A 498 -23.00 27.74 -27.24
N TYR A 499 -22.38 26.81 -26.50
CA TYR A 499 -20.92 26.64 -26.51
C TYR A 499 -20.38 26.46 -27.93
N HIS A 500 -20.96 25.52 -28.69
CA HIS A 500 -20.54 25.28 -30.08
C HIS A 500 -20.76 26.53 -30.95
N ARG A 501 -21.95 27.13 -30.91
CA ARG A 501 -22.27 28.31 -31.73
C ARG A 501 -21.32 29.49 -31.48
N LEU A 502 -20.86 29.67 -30.25
CA LEU A 502 -19.95 30.76 -29.90
C LEU A 502 -18.49 30.45 -30.21
N GLN A 503 -18.02 29.22 -29.95
CA GLN A 503 -16.64 28.84 -30.26
C GLN A 503 -16.38 28.79 -31.77
N SER A 504 -17.33 28.29 -32.57
CA SER A 504 -17.19 28.25 -34.04
C SER A 504 -17.08 29.64 -34.68
N LYS A 505 -17.59 30.70 -34.04
CA LYS A 505 -17.43 32.08 -34.51
C LYS A 505 -16.04 32.66 -34.24
N VAL A 506 -15.33 32.12 -33.25
CA VAL A 506 -13.96 32.55 -32.92
C VAL A 506 -12.96 31.93 -33.88
N THR A 507 -13.14 30.65 -34.25
CA THR A 507 -12.25 29.95 -35.19
C THR A 507 -12.26 30.56 -36.60
N VAL A 508 -13.44 30.94 -37.11
CA VAL A 508 -13.57 31.56 -38.44
C VAL A 508 -12.87 32.92 -38.54
N LYS A 509 -12.68 33.63 -37.42
CA LYS A 509 -11.96 34.91 -37.37
C LYS A 509 -10.44 34.79 -37.22
N GLN A 510 -9.91 33.59 -37.02
CA GLN A 510 -8.45 33.35 -36.96
C GLN A 510 -7.87 32.85 -38.30
N ASP A 511 -8.73 32.40 -39.22
CA ASP A 511 -8.36 31.96 -40.57
C ASP A 511 -8.63 33.06 -41.65
N GLU A 512 -9.14 34.23 -41.23
CA GLU A 512 -9.16 35.49 -42.01
C GLU A 512 -8.04 36.41 -41.52
#